data_AF-A0A496XL72-F1
#
_entry.id   AF-A0A496XL72-F1
#
_cell.length_a   1.000
_cell.length_b   1.000
_cell.length_c   1.000
_cell.angle_alpha   90.00
_cell.angle_beta   90.00
_cell.angle_gamma   90.00
#
_symmetry.space_group_name_H-M   'P 1'
#
loop_
_entity.id
_entity.type
_entity.pdbx_description
1 polymer ?
#
loop_
_entity_poly.entity_id
_entity_poly.type
_entity_poly.pdbx_seq_one_letter_code
_entity_poly.pdbx_strand_id
1 'polypeptide(L)'
;MAKHARSWLLVGLVGLLVACGGGGGGNSAKGVEAGPPPSGSPVPPPEPELPNPSPYREAEKLLAYITDVTFNDNDQAVVQFQLTDGKGIAITDLTADDVRFVISKLEGSPLGNLTGTWQSYANSIAEPEVGTGTRQRLQAGWDWGGEFTNNGNGTYTYRYATSLTDLPQDILEQAAVEGLNLDYEPDRTHRVSIQFDNAPGKANPNYDWVPSTNATDGIFTMDIAATDNCNRCHDPLAIHGGGRREIKYCVTCHNTGSTDPDSTNTVDMKVMIHKIHRGANLPSVEAGGEYVIYGYKNSKHDYSNLQYPQDIRNCVNCHVGTGTVGDRKDLVLTSQGDNWAEYPTAAACGSCHDDKLGPDDHIGSKPDDSGCASCHSEGGRAGSVQDSHRMLVQEAREAFEAK
;
A
#
# COMPACT_ATOMS: atom_id res chain seq x y z
N MET A 1 27.90 -76.39 -11.54
CA MET A 1 28.40 -76.88 -12.84
C MET A 1 28.47 -75.70 -13.80
N ALA A 2 29.63 -75.57 -14.45
CA ALA A 2 29.99 -74.65 -15.55
C ALA A 2 28.95 -74.65 -16.69
N LYS A 3 28.89 -73.73 -17.65
CA LYS A 3 29.52 -72.45 -18.07
C LYS A 3 28.65 -72.02 -19.28
N HIS A 4 28.56 -70.73 -19.61
CA HIS A 4 28.91 -70.20 -20.94
C HIS A 4 28.72 -68.67 -21.00
N ALA A 5 29.85 -68.00 -21.24
CA ALA A 5 30.00 -66.60 -21.68
C ALA A 5 29.72 -66.52 -23.21
N ARG A 6 29.49 -65.40 -23.92
CA ARG A 6 30.15 -64.07 -24.06
C ARG A 6 29.21 -63.21 -24.96
N SER A 7 28.90 -61.94 -24.65
CA SER A 7 29.56 -60.68 -25.06
C SER A 7 29.47 -60.26 -26.54
N TRP A 8 28.73 -59.17 -26.83
CA TRP A 8 28.93 -58.12 -27.86
C TRP A 8 28.22 -56.86 -27.30
N LEU A 9 28.86 -55.83 -26.70
CA LEU A 9 29.62 -54.67 -27.22
C LEU A 9 28.86 -53.70 -28.14
N LEU A 10 28.50 -52.52 -27.59
CA LEU A 10 28.39 -51.17 -28.21
C LEU A 10 27.85 -50.21 -27.11
N VAL A 11 28.67 -49.54 -26.29
CA VAL A 11 29.38 -48.25 -26.50
C VAL A 11 28.47 -47.12 -26.98
N GLY A 12 28.24 -46.12 -26.12
CA GLY A 12 27.52 -44.89 -26.47
C GLY A 12 27.28 -43.92 -25.30
N LEU A 13 28.36 -43.31 -24.82
CA LEU A 13 28.48 -42.04 -24.07
C LEU A 13 27.61 -41.73 -22.83
N VAL A 14 28.31 -41.71 -21.69
CA VAL A 14 28.08 -40.81 -20.55
C VAL A 14 28.76 -39.47 -20.86
N GLY A 15 28.04 -38.36 -20.67
CA GLY A 15 28.57 -37.00 -20.72
C GLY A 15 28.06 -36.18 -19.54
N LEU A 16 28.99 -35.69 -18.73
CA LEU A 16 28.84 -34.96 -17.47
C LEU A 16 27.83 -33.80 -17.51
N LEU A 17 27.06 -33.65 -16.42
CA LEU A 17 26.53 -32.36 -15.97
C LEU A 17 26.99 -32.11 -14.53
N VAL A 18 28.15 -31.47 -14.41
CA VAL A 18 28.58 -30.76 -13.20
C VAL A 18 29.13 -29.40 -13.62
N ALA A 19 28.55 -28.36 -13.01
CA ALA A 19 29.05 -27.01 -12.79
C ALA A 19 29.22 -26.04 -13.98
N CYS A 20 28.40 -24.98 -13.96
CA CYS A 20 28.80 -23.56 -13.96
C CYS A 20 27.70 -22.82 -13.15
N GLY A 21 27.93 -22.08 -12.06
CA GLY A 21 29.19 -21.58 -11.53
C GLY A 21 29.63 -20.26 -12.15
N GLY A 22 28.78 -19.22 -12.08
CA GLY A 22 29.17 -17.79 -12.09
C GLY A 22 29.62 -17.16 -13.41
N GLY A 23 29.31 -15.87 -13.57
CA GLY A 23 30.11 -14.98 -14.43
C GLY A 23 29.36 -13.89 -15.17
N GLY A 24 29.33 -12.70 -14.58
CA GLY A 24 29.72 -11.45 -15.23
C GLY A 24 28.90 -10.96 -16.43
N GLY A 25 28.20 -9.85 -16.23
CA GLY A 25 27.72 -8.98 -17.31
C GLY A 25 28.89 -8.55 -18.21
N GLY A 26 28.96 -9.17 -19.38
CA GLY A 26 29.78 -8.70 -20.50
C GLY A 26 28.96 -7.74 -21.35
N ASN A 27 29.56 -6.63 -21.73
CA ASN A 27 29.01 -5.66 -22.68
C ASN A 27 28.47 -6.39 -23.92
N SER A 28 27.19 -6.19 -24.23
CA SER A 28 26.58 -6.73 -25.45
C SER A 28 27.31 -6.19 -26.69
N ALA A 29 27.50 -7.06 -27.68
CA ALA A 29 28.05 -6.68 -28.98
C ALA A 29 27.20 -5.57 -29.61
N LYS A 30 27.84 -4.65 -30.34
CA LYS A 30 27.19 -3.52 -31.01
C LYS A 30 26.08 -4.04 -31.94
N GLY A 31 24.82 -3.72 -31.63
CA GLY A 31 23.64 -4.12 -32.44
C GLY A 31 22.79 -5.27 -31.89
N VAL A 32 23.05 -5.75 -30.66
CA VAL A 32 22.16 -6.71 -29.99
C VAL A 32 21.37 -5.96 -28.91
N GLU A 33 20.06 -5.83 -29.10
CA GLU A 33 19.14 -5.34 -28.06
C GLU A 33 19.27 -6.23 -26.82
N ALA A 34 19.30 -5.61 -25.64
CA ALA A 34 19.30 -6.37 -24.39
C ALA A 34 18.03 -7.23 -24.34
N GLY A 35 18.18 -8.48 -23.88
CA GLY A 35 17.02 -9.33 -23.61
C GLY A 35 16.09 -8.65 -22.60
N PRO A 36 14.78 -9.01 -22.60
CA PRO A 36 13.84 -8.44 -21.66
C PRO A 36 14.36 -8.61 -20.22
N PRO A 37 14.23 -7.58 -19.37
CA PRO A 37 14.66 -7.66 -17.99
C PRO A 37 13.94 -8.81 -17.26
N PRO A 38 14.53 -9.38 -16.20
CA PRO A 38 13.88 -10.38 -15.36
C PRO A 38 12.49 -9.90 -14.91
N SER A 39 11.53 -10.82 -14.82
CA SER A 39 10.19 -10.50 -14.30
C SER A 39 10.30 -9.92 -12.89
N GLY A 40 9.87 -8.66 -12.71
CA GLY A 40 9.87 -7.98 -11.42
C GLY A 40 10.93 -6.89 -11.23
N SER A 41 11.85 -6.70 -12.18
CA SER A 41 12.73 -5.51 -12.17
C SER A 41 12.01 -4.29 -12.74
N PRO A 42 12.20 -3.07 -12.18
CA PRO A 42 11.66 -1.85 -12.76
C PRO A 42 12.15 -1.70 -14.21
N VAL A 43 11.22 -1.69 -15.16
CA VAL A 43 11.55 -1.32 -16.55
C VAL A 43 11.64 0.21 -16.58
N PRO A 44 12.78 0.80 -16.98
CA PRO A 44 12.86 2.24 -17.13
C PRO A 44 11.74 2.71 -18.07
N PRO A 45 11.00 3.77 -17.73
CA PRO A 45 9.98 4.30 -18.63
C PRO A 45 10.64 4.71 -19.96
N PRO A 46 9.91 4.62 -21.09
CA PRO A 46 10.43 5.13 -22.35
C PRO A 46 10.73 6.63 -22.23
N GLU A 47 11.81 7.07 -22.88
CA GLU A 47 12.19 8.49 -22.90
C GLU A 47 11.01 9.34 -23.44
N PRO A 48 10.69 10.50 -22.82
CA PRO A 48 9.61 11.35 -23.30
C PRO A 48 9.79 11.74 -24.76
N GLU A 49 8.74 11.62 -25.56
CA GLU A 49 8.78 12.13 -26.93
C GLU A 49 8.68 13.67 -26.94
N LEU A 50 9.63 14.31 -27.64
CA LEU A 50 9.66 15.74 -27.98
C LEU A 50 9.67 15.81 -29.52
N PRO A 51 8.83 16.60 -30.26
CA PRO A 51 7.99 17.74 -29.87
C PRO A 51 6.51 17.69 -30.36
N ASN A 52 5.58 18.03 -29.48
CA ASN A 52 4.26 18.64 -29.78
C ASN A 52 3.74 19.20 -28.44
N PRO A 53 3.15 20.41 -28.33
CA PRO A 53 2.71 20.88 -27.03
C PRO A 53 1.64 19.94 -26.47
N SER A 54 1.90 19.40 -25.28
CA SER A 54 0.94 18.65 -24.47
C SER A 54 0.70 19.44 -23.18
N PRO A 55 -0.26 20.40 -23.18
CA PRO A 55 -0.50 21.25 -22.02
C PRO A 55 -1.01 20.42 -20.84
N TYR A 56 -0.38 20.57 -19.68
CA TYR A 56 -0.75 19.84 -18.47
C TYR A 56 -2.24 19.97 -18.13
N ARG A 57 -2.77 21.20 -18.23
CA ARG A 57 -4.16 21.54 -17.88
C ARG A 57 -5.20 20.89 -18.79
N GLU A 58 -4.79 20.35 -19.94
CA GLU A 58 -5.65 19.70 -20.92
C GLU A 58 -5.42 18.17 -20.97
N ALA A 59 -4.45 17.66 -20.22
CA ALA A 59 -4.08 16.25 -20.27
C ALA A 59 -5.15 15.36 -19.61
N GLU A 60 -5.95 14.67 -20.43
CA GLU A 60 -6.97 13.71 -19.99
C GLU A 60 -6.39 12.43 -19.37
N LYS A 61 -5.13 12.13 -19.68
CA LYS A 61 -4.39 11.00 -19.11
C LYS A 61 -2.97 11.43 -18.80
N LEU A 62 -2.53 11.10 -17.59
CA LEU A 62 -1.16 11.31 -17.13
C LEU A 62 -0.47 9.96 -17.04
N LEU A 63 0.73 9.85 -17.61
CA LEU A 63 1.65 8.75 -17.37
C LEU A 63 2.84 9.32 -16.59
N ALA A 64 2.92 8.96 -15.32
CA ALA A 64 3.93 9.48 -14.40
C ALA A 64 4.75 8.34 -13.81
N TYR A 65 6.06 8.54 -13.71
CA TYR A 65 7.00 7.54 -13.19
C TYR A 65 8.02 8.23 -12.30
N ILE A 66 8.19 7.75 -11.07
CA ILE A 66 9.34 8.13 -10.24
C ILE A 66 10.51 7.28 -10.72
N THR A 67 11.55 7.92 -11.22
CA THR A 67 12.70 7.24 -11.83
C THR A 67 13.80 6.95 -10.82
N ASP A 68 13.92 7.79 -9.79
CA ASP A 68 14.96 7.66 -8.78
C ASP A 68 14.60 8.48 -7.52
N VAL A 69 15.09 8.02 -6.37
CA VAL A 69 15.01 8.76 -5.11
C VAL A 69 16.35 8.64 -4.38
N THR A 70 16.96 9.79 -4.09
CA THR A 70 18.23 9.89 -3.36
C THR A 70 18.08 10.78 -2.14
N PHE A 71 19.11 10.87 -1.30
CA PHE A 71 19.18 11.79 -0.17
C PHE A 71 20.34 12.76 -0.36
N ASN A 72 20.12 14.02 0.02
CA ASN A 72 21.21 14.99 0.11
C ASN A 72 21.93 14.92 1.47
N ASP A 73 22.93 15.78 1.68
CA ASP A 73 23.71 15.85 2.93
C ASP A 73 22.89 16.24 4.17
N ASN A 74 21.64 16.67 4.01
CA ASN A 74 20.72 17.05 5.11
C ASN A 74 19.61 16.00 5.31
N ASP A 75 19.78 14.79 4.77
CA ASP A 75 18.78 13.70 4.81
C ASP A 75 17.40 14.11 4.25
N GLN A 76 17.39 15.05 3.31
CA GLN A 76 16.20 15.41 2.54
C GLN A 76 16.15 14.55 1.28
N ALA A 77 14.99 13.95 1.01
CA ALA A 77 14.79 13.18 -0.20
C ALA A 77 14.82 14.07 -1.45
N VAL A 78 15.47 13.60 -2.51
CA VAL A 78 15.49 14.19 -3.85
C VAL A 78 14.89 13.18 -4.81
N VAL A 79 13.70 13.52 -5.31
CA VAL A 79 12.89 12.68 -6.20
C VAL A 79 13.09 13.14 -7.63
N GLN A 80 13.49 12.22 -8.49
CA GLN A 80 13.49 12.41 -9.94
C GLN A 80 12.28 11.70 -10.53
N PHE A 81 11.54 12.37 -11.39
CA PHE A 81 10.37 11.78 -12.03
C PHE A 81 10.14 12.29 -13.44
N GLN A 82 9.39 11.49 -14.21
CA GLN A 82 8.96 11.77 -15.57
C GLN A 82 7.44 11.93 -15.62
N LEU A 83 6.96 12.85 -16.45
CA LEU A 83 5.55 13.04 -16.75
C LEU A 83 5.32 13.19 -18.25
N THR A 84 4.43 12.36 -18.79
CA THR A 84 3.94 12.45 -20.16
C THR A 84 2.42 12.37 -20.21
N ASP A 85 1.83 12.73 -21.36
CA ASP A 85 0.43 12.47 -21.62
C ASP A 85 0.16 10.99 -21.95
N GLY A 86 -1.11 10.66 -22.24
CA GLY A 86 -1.53 9.32 -22.62
C GLY A 86 -0.93 8.78 -23.93
N LYS A 87 -0.22 9.60 -24.72
CA LYS A 87 0.47 9.22 -25.95
C LYS A 87 2.00 9.16 -25.77
N GLY A 88 2.52 9.45 -24.59
CA GLY A 88 3.97 9.47 -24.33
C GLY A 88 4.64 10.80 -24.68
N ILE A 89 3.87 11.84 -25.04
CA ILE A 89 4.42 13.18 -25.31
C ILE A 89 4.76 13.86 -23.99
N ALA A 90 5.95 14.45 -23.91
CA ALA A 90 6.39 15.17 -22.73
C ALA A 90 5.40 16.30 -22.36
N ILE A 91 4.97 16.30 -21.10
CA ILE A 91 4.32 17.47 -20.50
C ILE A 91 5.46 18.33 -19.95
N THR A 92 5.53 19.60 -20.34
CA THR A 92 6.68 20.47 -20.01
C THR A 92 6.29 21.75 -19.28
N ASP A 93 5.01 21.97 -19.00
CA ASP A 93 4.45 23.16 -18.36
C ASP A 93 3.93 22.93 -16.92
N LEU A 94 4.16 21.73 -16.36
CA LEU A 94 3.85 21.41 -14.96
C LEU A 94 4.58 22.36 -14.00
N THR A 95 3.87 22.83 -12.97
CA THR A 95 4.39 23.72 -11.93
C THR A 95 4.32 23.09 -10.54
N ALA A 96 5.02 23.69 -9.56
CA ALA A 96 5.01 23.23 -8.17
C ALA A 96 3.60 23.24 -7.55
N ASP A 97 2.72 24.15 -7.98
CA ASP A 97 1.35 24.25 -7.47
C ASP A 97 0.48 23.04 -7.86
N ASP A 98 0.89 22.30 -8.89
CA ASP A 98 0.15 21.18 -9.47
C ASP A 98 0.51 19.82 -8.86
N VAL A 99 1.52 19.75 -7.98
CA VAL A 99 2.06 18.47 -7.47
C VAL A 99 2.24 18.45 -5.97
N ARG A 100 2.02 17.28 -5.36
CA ARG A 100 2.24 17.02 -3.93
C ARG A 100 3.06 15.75 -3.76
N PHE A 101 3.96 15.74 -2.79
CA PHE A 101 4.89 14.66 -2.54
C PHE A 101 4.73 14.15 -1.10
N VAL A 102 4.66 12.84 -0.94
CA VAL A 102 4.53 12.17 0.36
C VAL A 102 5.65 11.15 0.52
N ILE A 103 6.16 11.00 1.74
CA ILE A 103 7.20 10.02 2.07
C ILE A 103 6.89 9.32 3.39
N SER A 104 7.02 7.99 3.42
CA SER A 104 6.73 7.15 4.58
C SER A 104 7.71 6.00 4.70
N LYS A 105 7.95 5.53 5.93
CA LYS A 105 8.64 4.25 6.19
C LYS A 105 7.64 3.13 6.45
N LEU A 106 8.03 1.90 6.15
CA LEU A 106 7.29 0.70 6.50
C LEU A 106 7.87 0.07 7.77
N GLU A 107 7.15 0.22 8.88
CA GLU A 107 7.49 -0.42 10.14
C GLU A 107 7.14 -1.90 10.10
N GLY A 108 8.04 -2.73 10.62
CA GLY A 108 7.78 -4.16 10.79
C GLY A 108 6.88 -4.42 11.98
N SER A 109 6.17 -5.55 11.96
CA SER A 109 5.35 -6.00 13.07
C SER A 109 6.06 -7.10 13.88
N PRO A 110 5.88 -7.14 15.21
CA PRO A 110 6.30 -8.30 16.00
C PRO A 110 5.52 -9.59 15.67
N LEU A 111 4.40 -9.50 14.95
CA LEU A 111 3.60 -10.66 14.55
C LEU A 111 4.24 -11.48 13.43
N GLY A 112 5.12 -10.87 12.63
CA GLY A 112 5.79 -11.54 11.51
C GLY A 112 6.50 -10.59 10.56
N ASN A 113 7.32 -11.15 9.68
CA ASN A 113 8.15 -10.39 8.72
C ASN A 113 7.41 -9.97 7.44
N LEU A 114 6.16 -10.41 7.25
CA LEU A 114 5.32 -10.05 6.09
C LEU A 114 4.15 -9.14 6.46
N THR A 115 4.19 -8.55 7.66
CA THR A 115 3.15 -7.62 8.13
C THR A 115 3.78 -6.43 8.87
N GLY A 116 3.07 -5.31 8.87
CA GLY A 116 3.61 -4.03 9.30
C GLY A 116 2.62 -2.89 9.18
N THR A 117 3.13 -1.67 9.38
CA THR A 117 2.35 -0.45 9.20
C THR A 117 3.19 0.64 8.55
N TRP A 118 2.57 1.45 7.69
CA TRP A 118 3.22 2.62 7.15
C TRP A 118 3.28 3.72 8.22
N GLN A 119 4.31 4.55 8.20
CA GLN A 119 4.44 5.71 9.06
C GLN A 119 4.98 6.88 8.24
N SER A 120 4.19 7.95 8.13
CA SER A 120 4.59 9.16 7.41
C SER A 120 5.65 9.94 8.18
N TYR A 121 6.57 10.55 7.45
CA TYR A 121 7.49 11.57 7.98
C TYR A 121 6.89 12.98 7.95
N ALA A 122 6.08 13.27 6.92
CA ALA A 122 5.37 14.54 6.82
C ALA A 122 4.07 14.45 7.63
N ASN A 123 4.01 15.15 8.76
CA ASN A 123 2.85 15.22 9.65
C ASN A 123 2.57 16.66 10.06
N SER A 124 1.33 16.93 10.45
CA SER A 124 0.90 18.16 11.12
C SER A 124 0.10 17.82 12.37
N ILE A 125 0.15 18.71 13.36
CA ILE A 125 -0.73 18.65 14.53
C ILE A 125 -2.06 19.30 14.17
N ALA A 126 -3.14 18.54 14.26
CA ALA A 126 -4.50 19.01 14.03
C ALA A 126 -5.23 19.15 15.37
N GLU A 127 -5.85 20.31 15.59
CA GLU A 127 -6.69 20.59 16.75
C GLU A 127 -8.14 20.23 16.46
N PRO A 128 -8.91 19.72 17.44
CA PRO A 128 -10.35 19.57 17.28
C PRO A 128 -11.04 20.94 17.29
N GLU A 129 -11.87 21.19 16.30
CA GLU A 129 -12.67 22.40 16.14
C GLU A 129 -14.17 22.11 16.24
N VAL A 130 -14.58 20.91 15.84
CA VAL A 130 -15.98 20.45 15.82
C VAL A 130 -16.10 19.02 16.37
N GLY A 131 -17.33 18.50 16.39
CA GLY A 131 -17.57 17.13 16.83
C GLY A 131 -17.37 16.94 18.34
N THR A 132 -16.84 15.78 18.72
CA THR A 132 -16.68 15.35 20.11
C THR A 132 -15.22 15.35 20.57
N GLY A 133 -14.29 15.66 19.66
CA GLY A 133 -12.86 15.78 19.88
C GLY A 133 -12.50 16.76 20.99
N THR A 134 -11.49 16.42 21.78
CA THR A 134 -10.99 17.29 22.87
C THR A 134 -9.46 17.34 22.97
N ARG A 135 -8.75 16.66 22.06
CA ARG A 135 -7.29 16.57 22.08
C ARG A 135 -6.77 16.67 20.67
N GLN A 136 -5.66 17.38 20.50
CA GLN A 136 -4.89 17.41 19.26
C GLN A 136 -4.45 16.00 18.84
N ARG A 137 -4.29 15.80 17.53
CA ARG A 137 -3.82 14.56 16.91
C ARG A 137 -2.84 14.83 15.79
N LEU A 138 -1.91 13.91 15.56
CA LEU A 138 -1.15 13.90 14.32
C LEU A 138 -2.03 13.48 13.14
N GLN A 139 -1.77 14.13 12.01
CA GLN A 139 -2.28 13.76 10.70
C GLN A 139 -1.13 13.79 9.71
N ALA A 140 -0.95 12.67 9.02
CA ALA A 140 -0.01 12.58 7.92
C ALA A 140 -0.48 13.44 6.74
N GLY A 141 0.49 14.13 6.13
CA GLY A 141 0.27 15.05 5.02
C GLY A 141 1.29 14.85 3.91
N TRP A 142 1.56 15.94 3.21
CA TRP A 142 2.59 16.03 2.17
C TRP A 142 3.68 17.01 2.59
N ASP A 143 4.81 16.97 1.89
CA ASP A 143 5.90 17.92 2.12
C ASP A 143 5.50 19.33 1.70
N TRP A 144 5.77 20.29 2.59
CA TRP A 144 5.50 21.70 2.35
C TRP A 144 6.79 22.49 2.23
N GLY A 145 6.92 23.27 1.15
CA GLY A 145 8.04 24.18 0.96
C GLY A 145 9.28 23.55 0.30
N GLY A 146 9.19 22.32 -0.20
CA GLY A 146 10.25 21.72 -1.01
C GLY A 146 10.54 22.48 -2.31
N GLU A 147 11.69 22.19 -2.91
CA GLU A 147 12.14 22.83 -4.15
C GLU A 147 11.81 21.98 -5.37
N PHE A 148 11.06 22.58 -6.31
CA PHE A 148 10.62 21.95 -7.54
C PHE A 148 11.39 22.50 -8.74
N THR A 149 11.92 21.61 -9.58
CA THR A 149 12.63 21.94 -10.82
C THR A 149 11.99 21.22 -12.00
N ASN A 150 11.66 21.98 -13.03
CA ASN A 150 11.23 21.47 -14.34
C ASN A 150 12.40 21.52 -15.31
N ASN A 151 12.81 20.37 -15.86
CA ASN A 151 13.98 20.28 -16.73
C ASN A 151 13.67 20.61 -18.21
N GLY A 152 12.41 20.94 -18.53
CA GLY A 152 11.96 21.38 -19.85
C GLY A 152 11.80 20.27 -20.89
N ASN A 153 11.93 19.01 -20.49
CA ASN A 153 11.91 17.84 -21.38
C ASN A 153 10.94 16.73 -20.92
N GLY A 154 10.01 17.03 -19.99
CA GLY A 154 9.12 16.03 -19.39
C GLY A 154 9.71 15.31 -18.18
N THR A 155 10.93 15.68 -17.77
CA THR A 155 11.53 15.23 -16.50
C THR A 155 11.58 16.37 -15.50
N TYR A 156 11.55 15.99 -14.23
CA TYR A 156 11.37 16.88 -13.10
C TYR A 156 12.18 16.39 -11.90
N THR A 157 12.55 17.33 -11.05
CA THR A 157 13.21 17.04 -9.77
C THR A 157 12.46 17.75 -8.66
N TYR A 158 12.18 17.03 -7.57
CA TYR A 158 11.64 17.62 -6.34
C TYR A 158 12.55 17.28 -5.16
N ARG A 159 13.02 18.30 -4.45
CA ARG A 159 13.75 18.13 -3.20
C ARG A 159 12.84 18.49 -2.04
N TYR A 160 12.68 17.57 -1.09
CA TYR A 160 11.88 17.78 0.10
C TYR A 160 12.46 18.92 0.95
N ALA A 161 11.57 19.68 1.59
CA ALA A 161 11.94 20.55 2.70
C ALA A 161 12.12 19.74 3.99
N THR A 162 11.27 18.75 4.22
CA THR A 162 11.36 17.84 5.37
C THR A 162 12.65 17.02 5.33
N SER A 163 13.47 17.13 6.37
CA SER A 163 14.55 16.17 6.65
C SER A 163 13.98 14.94 7.36
N LEU A 164 14.45 13.75 7.00
CA LEU A 164 14.00 12.52 7.67
C LEU A 164 14.63 12.33 9.06
N THR A 165 15.73 13.02 9.35
CA THR A 165 16.49 12.89 10.62
C THR A 165 16.34 14.11 11.53
N ASP A 166 15.87 15.24 11.00
CA ASP A 166 15.65 16.49 11.74
C ASP A 166 14.19 16.96 11.58
N LEU A 167 13.26 16.18 12.16
CA LEU A 167 11.84 16.52 12.17
C LEU A 167 11.53 17.62 13.20
N PRO A 168 10.48 18.44 12.98
CA PRO A 168 10.07 19.46 13.94
C PRO A 168 9.82 18.89 15.34
N GLN A 169 10.34 19.58 16.37
CA GLN A 169 10.32 19.10 17.75
C GLN A 169 8.89 18.92 18.31
N ASP A 170 7.95 19.79 17.94
CA ASP A 170 6.55 19.69 18.33
C ASP A 170 5.88 18.44 17.74
N ILE A 171 6.21 18.08 16.50
CA ILE A 171 5.76 16.83 15.86
C ILE A 171 6.31 15.62 16.60
N LEU A 172 7.61 15.62 16.97
CA LEU A 172 8.23 14.53 17.73
C LEU A 172 7.61 14.37 19.12
N GLU A 173 7.32 15.49 19.81
CA GLU A 173 6.66 15.48 21.11
C GLU A 173 5.23 14.92 21.04
N GLN A 174 4.46 15.33 20.04
CA GLN A 174 3.12 14.79 19.83
C GLN A 174 3.16 13.31 19.43
N ALA A 175 4.10 12.90 18.57
CA ALA A 175 4.30 11.50 18.20
C ALA A 175 4.59 10.63 19.43
N ALA A 176 5.43 11.12 20.35
CA ALA A 176 5.74 10.41 21.60
C ALA A 176 4.49 10.25 22.50
N VAL A 177 3.61 11.25 22.56
CA VAL A 177 2.33 11.16 23.28
C VAL A 177 1.41 10.10 22.65
N GLU A 178 1.44 9.96 21.34
CA GLU A 178 0.64 8.99 20.58
C GLU A 178 1.31 7.62 20.44
N GLY A 179 2.53 7.45 20.95
CA GLY A 179 3.28 6.19 20.90
C GLY A 179 3.79 5.82 19.50
N LEU A 180 4.02 6.83 18.65
CA LEU A 180 4.48 6.67 17.26
C LEU A 180 6.00 6.80 17.17
N ASN A 181 6.60 6.01 16.29
CA ASN A 181 8.03 6.04 16.02
C ASN A 181 8.30 6.74 14.67
N LEU A 182 8.79 7.97 14.72
CA LEU A 182 9.14 8.74 13.52
C LEU A 182 10.63 8.66 13.16
N ASP A 183 11.42 7.81 13.84
CA ASP A 183 12.86 7.72 13.60
C ASP A 183 13.15 7.28 12.15
N TYR A 184 14.22 7.83 11.58
CA TYR A 184 14.73 7.35 10.30
C TYR A 184 15.43 6.00 10.45
N GLU A 185 14.95 4.99 9.72
CA GLU A 185 15.45 3.62 9.77
C GLU A 185 15.82 3.16 8.35
N PRO A 186 17.05 3.42 7.86
CA PRO A 186 17.42 3.26 6.45
C PRO A 186 17.40 1.81 5.94
N ASP A 187 17.38 0.83 6.85
CA ASP A 187 17.26 -0.59 6.51
C ASP A 187 15.81 -1.04 6.27
N ARG A 188 14.84 -0.15 6.45
CA ARG A 188 13.43 -0.41 6.16
C ARG A 188 13.05 0.11 4.78
N THR A 189 12.03 -0.52 4.21
CA THR A 189 11.39 -0.01 3.00
C THR A 189 10.79 1.37 3.26
N HIS A 190 11.09 2.30 2.37
CA HIS A 190 10.48 3.61 2.27
C HIS A 190 9.64 3.68 1.02
N ARG A 191 8.57 4.48 1.06
CA ARG A 191 7.73 4.81 -0.09
C ARG A 191 7.71 6.31 -0.29
N VAL A 192 8.00 6.75 -1.51
CA VAL A 192 7.59 8.07 -2.01
C VAL A 192 6.35 7.89 -2.87
N SER A 193 5.42 8.84 -2.83
CA SER A 193 4.36 8.92 -3.82
C SER A 193 4.05 10.36 -4.22
N ILE A 194 3.47 10.52 -5.42
CA ILE A 194 3.13 11.84 -5.98
C ILE A 194 1.62 11.92 -6.20
N GLN A 195 1.02 13.07 -5.90
CA GLN A 195 -0.31 13.45 -6.36
C GLN A 195 -0.19 14.58 -7.38
N PHE A 196 -0.99 14.49 -8.45
CA PHE A 196 -1.13 15.50 -9.50
C PHE A 196 -2.53 16.11 -9.42
N ASP A 197 -2.59 17.44 -9.23
CA ASP A 197 -3.81 18.23 -9.14
C ASP A 197 -4.06 19.01 -10.44
N ASN A 198 -5.20 19.69 -10.57
CA ASN A 198 -5.42 20.71 -11.61
C ASN A 198 -5.50 20.27 -13.09
N ALA A 199 -5.03 19.08 -13.46
CA ALA A 199 -5.28 18.45 -14.75
C ALA A 199 -6.55 17.56 -14.70
N PRO A 200 -7.24 17.28 -15.83
CA PRO A 200 -8.33 16.32 -15.88
C PRO A 200 -7.85 14.90 -15.53
N GLY A 201 -6.77 14.45 -16.16
CA GLY A 201 -6.10 13.18 -15.89
C GLY A 201 -5.53 13.11 -14.49
N LYS A 202 -5.52 11.91 -13.90
CA LYS A 202 -5.02 11.64 -12.54
C LYS A 202 -4.00 10.51 -12.57
N ALA A 203 -3.00 10.61 -11.72
CA ALA A 203 -1.99 9.58 -11.48
C ALA A 203 -1.48 9.68 -10.04
N ASN A 204 -1.16 8.56 -9.41
CA ASN A 204 -0.46 8.53 -8.13
C ASN A 204 0.74 7.55 -8.17
N PRO A 205 1.83 7.89 -8.89
CA PRO A 205 2.99 7.00 -8.94
C PRO A 205 3.61 6.86 -7.54
N ASN A 206 4.19 5.70 -7.29
CA ASN A 206 4.90 5.37 -6.05
C ASN A 206 6.26 4.74 -6.37
N TYR A 207 7.18 4.85 -5.41
CA TYR A 207 8.52 4.29 -5.49
C TYR A 207 8.87 3.71 -4.13
N ASP A 208 9.04 2.39 -4.08
CA ASP A 208 9.44 1.64 -2.89
C ASP A 208 10.91 1.26 -2.98
N TRP A 209 11.68 1.54 -1.94
CA TRP A 209 13.09 1.13 -1.86
C TRP A 209 13.58 1.02 -0.43
N VAL A 210 14.70 0.33 -0.23
CA VAL A 210 15.42 0.32 1.06
C VAL A 210 16.63 1.27 0.96
N PRO A 211 16.63 2.43 1.64
CA PRO A 211 17.69 3.43 1.52
C PRO A 211 19.13 2.93 1.72
N SER A 212 19.36 2.03 2.68
CA SER A 212 20.72 1.55 2.99
C SER A 212 21.33 0.68 1.90
N THR A 213 20.51 0.08 1.04
CA THR A 213 20.95 -0.86 0.00
C THR A 213 20.58 -0.43 -1.42
N ASN A 214 19.70 0.57 -1.56
CA ASN A 214 19.03 0.96 -2.80
C ASN A 214 18.24 -0.19 -3.47
N ALA A 215 17.89 -1.25 -2.72
CA ALA A 215 17.09 -2.34 -3.24
C ALA A 215 15.66 -1.86 -3.52
N THR A 216 15.16 -2.11 -4.72
CA THR A 216 13.78 -1.82 -5.17
C THR A 216 12.92 -3.08 -5.33
N ASP A 217 13.55 -4.24 -5.21
CA ASP A 217 13.03 -5.53 -5.59
C ASP A 217 13.46 -6.58 -4.57
N GLY A 218 12.60 -7.58 -4.36
CA GLY A 218 12.77 -8.55 -3.27
C GLY A 218 12.62 -7.93 -1.87
N ILE A 219 12.04 -6.74 -1.77
CA ILE A 219 11.81 -6.02 -0.51
C ILE A 219 10.38 -6.23 -0.01
N PHE A 220 10.17 -6.01 1.29
CA PHE A 220 8.83 -6.03 1.89
C PHE A 220 8.12 -4.69 1.62
N THR A 221 6.91 -4.70 1.06
CA THR A 221 6.20 -3.47 0.61
C THR A 221 4.77 -3.34 1.15
N MET A 222 4.34 -4.28 2.00
CA MET A 222 2.97 -4.33 2.57
C MET A 222 1.88 -4.14 1.51
N ASP A 223 2.01 -4.81 0.36
CA ASP A 223 1.07 -4.75 -0.76
C ASP A 223 -0.10 -5.72 -0.50
N ILE A 224 -1.14 -5.22 0.16
CA ILE A 224 -2.28 -6.04 0.63
C ILE A 224 -3.45 -6.03 -0.36
N ALA A 225 -3.85 -4.85 -0.84
CA ALA A 225 -5.04 -4.68 -1.66
C ALA A 225 -4.71 -3.89 -2.93
N ALA A 226 -5.12 -4.43 -4.08
CA ALA A 226 -4.95 -3.78 -5.38
C ALA A 226 -6.09 -2.79 -5.65
N THR A 227 -5.77 -1.61 -6.19
CA THR A 227 -6.75 -0.59 -6.61
C THR A 227 -7.81 -1.16 -7.57
N ASP A 228 -7.41 -2.04 -8.47
CA ASP A 228 -8.32 -2.68 -9.44
C ASP A 228 -9.41 -3.50 -8.76
N ASN A 229 -9.12 -4.14 -7.63
CA ASN A 229 -10.12 -4.89 -6.88
C ASN A 229 -11.17 -3.95 -6.27
N CYS A 230 -10.79 -2.73 -5.85
CA CYS A 230 -11.71 -1.69 -5.39
C CYS A 230 -12.61 -1.17 -6.53
N ASN A 231 -12.04 -1.00 -7.72
CA ASN A 231 -12.75 -0.50 -8.91
C ASN A 231 -13.79 -1.48 -9.49
N ARG A 232 -13.95 -2.66 -8.89
CA ARG A 232 -15.06 -3.56 -9.20
C ARG A 232 -16.41 -3.04 -8.70
N CYS A 233 -16.39 -2.13 -7.72
CA CYS A 233 -17.58 -1.44 -7.22
C CYS A 233 -17.46 0.07 -7.36
N HIS A 234 -16.25 0.64 -7.31
CA HIS A 234 -16.00 2.06 -7.57
C HIS A 234 -15.70 2.34 -9.04
N ASP A 235 -16.12 3.49 -9.57
CA ASP A 235 -15.92 3.83 -10.99
C ASP A 235 -15.45 5.28 -11.21
N PRO A 236 -14.12 5.52 -11.18
CA PRO A 236 -13.15 4.78 -10.38
C PRO A 236 -13.21 5.20 -8.90
N LEU A 237 -12.47 4.53 -8.04
CA LEU A 237 -12.18 5.03 -6.69
C LEU A 237 -11.49 6.40 -6.80
N ALA A 238 -12.10 7.43 -6.23
CA ALA A 238 -11.63 8.80 -6.33
C ALA A 238 -12.11 9.62 -5.14
N ILE A 239 -11.19 9.98 -4.23
CA ILE A 239 -11.49 10.74 -2.99
C ILE A 239 -10.62 12.02 -2.94
N HIS A 240 -10.92 12.92 -2.00
CA HIS A 240 -10.22 14.20 -1.80
C HIS A 240 -10.18 15.08 -3.06
N GLY A 241 -11.35 15.34 -3.66
CA GLY A 241 -11.44 16.07 -4.93
C GLY A 241 -11.12 15.22 -6.17
N GLY A 242 -10.91 13.91 -5.98
CA GLY A 242 -10.83 12.91 -7.04
C GLY A 242 -9.42 12.61 -7.56
N GLY A 243 -8.40 13.29 -7.03
CA GLY A 243 -7.01 13.11 -7.42
C GLY A 243 -6.26 11.99 -6.69
N ARG A 244 -6.86 11.39 -5.66
CA ARG A 244 -6.31 10.25 -4.92
C ARG A 244 -7.11 9.01 -5.27
N ARG A 245 -6.46 8.08 -5.96
CA ARG A 245 -7.09 6.89 -6.57
C ARG A 245 -6.39 5.58 -6.20
N GLU A 246 -5.08 5.61 -5.97
CA GLU A 246 -4.30 4.40 -5.76
C GLU A 246 -4.17 4.01 -4.29
N ILE A 247 -4.38 2.73 -3.96
CA ILE A 247 -4.28 2.23 -2.58
C ILE A 247 -2.88 2.45 -2.01
N LYS A 248 -1.83 2.29 -2.83
CA LYS A 248 -0.44 2.53 -2.43
C LYS A 248 -0.18 3.98 -2.02
N TYR A 249 -0.94 4.93 -2.57
CA TYR A 249 -0.93 6.34 -2.15
C TYR A 249 -1.77 6.55 -0.88
N CYS A 250 -2.95 5.92 -0.78
CA CYS A 250 -3.82 6.07 0.40
C CYS A 250 -3.07 5.74 1.69
N VAL A 251 -2.34 4.62 1.72
CA VAL A 251 -1.67 4.12 2.94
C VAL A 251 -0.50 4.98 3.42
N THR A 252 0.01 5.92 2.60
CA THR A 252 1.07 6.84 3.07
C THR A 252 0.51 7.88 4.05
N CYS A 253 -0.76 8.29 3.90
CA CYS A 253 -1.43 9.21 4.82
C CYS A 253 -2.39 8.48 5.77
N HIS A 254 -3.16 7.52 5.26
CA HIS A 254 -4.09 6.71 6.04
C HIS A 254 -3.35 5.58 6.73
N ASN A 255 -2.59 5.94 7.75
CA ASN A 255 -1.75 5.04 8.53
C ASN A 255 -2.07 5.14 10.04
N THR A 256 -1.44 4.29 10.84
CA THR A 256 -1.68 4.21 12.29
C THR A 256 -1.42 5.53 13.02
N GLY A 257 -0.51 6.37 12.50
CA GLY A 257 -0.19 7.69 13.04
C GLY A 257 -1.14 8.82 12.62
N SER A 258 -2.31 8.51 12.05
CA SER A 258 -3.27 9.53 11.61
C SER A 258 -4.66 9.33 12.22
N THR A 259 -5.16 10.38 12.87
CA THR A 259 -6.48 10.40 13.50
C THR A 259 -7.22 11.68 13.16
N ASP A 260 -8.52 11.59 12.93
CA ASP A 260 -9.40 12.76 12.88
C ASP A 260 -9.63 13.28 14.31
N PRO A 261 -9.09 14.45 14.69
CA PRO A 261 -9.22 14.96 16.04
C PRO A 261 -10.68 15.27 16.40
N ASP A 262 -11.52 15.67 15.43
CA ASP A 262 -12.91 16.12 15.66
C ASP A 262 -13.85 14.95 15.99
N SER A 263 -13.74 13.85 15.24
CA SER A 263 -14.53 12.63 15.51
C SER A 263 -13.87 11.67 16.49
N THR A 264 -12.57 11.86 16.76
CA THR A 264 -11.68 10.94 17.49
C THR A 264 -11.42 9.60 16.80
N ASN A 265 -11.98 9.38 15.62
CA ASN A 265 -11.75 8.15 14.86
C ASN A 265 -10.36 8.18 14.21
N THR A 266 -9.62 7.09 14.34
CA THR A 266 -8.42 6.87 13.52
C THR A 266 -8.80 6.81 12.04
N VAL A 267 -7.92 7.34 11.19
CA VAL A 267 -8.02 7.23 9.74
C VAL A 267 -6.98 6.25 9.18
N ASP A 268 -6.41 5.37 10.02
CA ASP A 268 -5.61 4.22 9.57
C ASP A 268 -6.43 3.41 8.55
N MET A 269 -5.85 3.20 7.36
CA MET A 269 -6.52 2.57 6.22
C MET A 269 -7.22 1.27 6.61
N LYS A 270 -6.56 0.42 7.42
CA LYS A 270 -7.12 -0.90 7.80
C LYS A 270 -8.37 -0.76 8.66
N VAL A 271 -8.44 0.24 9.53
CA VAL A 271 -9.59 0.47 10.41
C VAL A 271 -10.68 1.23 9.66
N MET A 272 -10.30 2.31 9.00
CA MET A 272 -11.21 3.21 8.31
C MET A 272 -11.97 2.47 7.20
N ILE A 273 -11.27 1.72 6.35
CA ILE A 273 -11.90 1.09 5.20
C ILE A 273 -12.92 0.03 5.63
N HIS A 274 -12.61 -0.75 6.67
CA HIS A 274 -13.53 -1.73 7.23
C HIS A 274 -14.75 -1.07 7.87
N LYS A 275 -14.56 -0.01 8.68
CA LYS A 275 -15.69 0.71 9.29
C LYS A 275 -16.59 1.35 8.24
N ILE A 276 -16.03 2.01 7.22
CA ILE A 276 -16.80 2.58 6.10
C ILE A 276 -17.66 1.50 5.45
N HIS A 277 -17.08 0.36 5.07
CA HIS A 277 -17.83 -0.70 4.38
C HIS A 277 -18.74 -1.51 5.30
N ARG A 278 -18.47 -1.57 6.60
CA ARG A 278 -19.40 -2.16 7.57
C ARG A 278 -20.61 -1.25 7.77
N GLY A 279 -20.40 0.07 7.77
CA GLY A 279 -21.43 1.11 7.63
C GLY A 279 -22.61 0.92 8.58
N ALA A 280 -23.82 0.85 8.02
CA ALA A 280 -25.08 0.69 8.76
C ALA A 280 -25.17 -0.58 9.62
N ASN A 281 -24.30 -1.56 9.39
CA ASN A 281 -24.27 -2.81 10.15
C ASN A 281 -23.15 -2.81 11.21
N LEU A 282 -22.46 -1.69 11.45
CA LEU A 282 -21.55 -1.57 12.59
C LEU A 282 -22.36 -1.75 13.88
N PRO A 283 -21.95 -2.61 14.82
CA PRO A 283 -22.63 -2.77 16.11
C PRO A 283 -22.84 -1.44 16.85
N SER A 284 -21.84 -0.55 16.83
CA SER A 284 -21.94 0.81 17.39
C SER A 284 -23.01 1.67 16.72
N VAL A 285 -23.21 1.54 15.41
CA VAL A 285 -24.24 2.25 14.63
C VAL A 285 -25.62 1.66 14.90
N GLU A 286 -25.74 0.33 14.95
CA GLU A 286 -26.99 -0.37 15.31
C GLU A 286 -27.44 -0.01 16.75
N ALA A 287 -26.48 0.28 17.64
CA ALA A 287 -26.73 0.78 18.99
C ALA A 287 -27.14 2.27 19.05
N GLY A 288 -27.27 2.95 17.91
CA GLY A 288 -27.69 4.35 17.80
C GLY A 288 -26.54 5.36 17.77
N GLY A 289 -25.29 4.90 17.66
CA GLY A 289 -24.12 5.74 17.43
C GLY A 289 -23.97 6.15 15.96
N GLU A 290 -22.86 6.84 15.67
CA GLU A 290 -22.48 7.24 14.32
C GLU A 290 -21.02 6.95 14.03
N TYR A 291 -20.70 6.59 12.78
CA TYR A 291 -19.33 6.53 12.28
C TYR A 291 -19.08 7.69 11.30
N VAL A 292 -18.35 8.69 11.79
CA VAL A 292 -18.18 9.99 11.15
C VAL A 292 -16.70 10.32 11.05
N ILE A 293 -16.31 10.96 9.95
CA ILE A 293 -15.03 11.63 9.77
C ILE A 293 -15.31 13.09 9.37
N TYR A 294 -14.63 14.04 10.00
CA TYR A 294 -14.66 15.44 9.59
C TYR A 294 -13.54 15.69 8.57
N GLY A 295 -13.94 16.15 7.40
CA GLY A 295 -13.07 16.29 6.23
C GLY A 295 -12.75 17.74 5.89
N TYR A 296 -12.66 18.01 4.58
CA TYR A 296 -12.29 19.33 4.06
C TYR A 296 -13.19 20.45 4.62
N LYS A 297 -12.57 21.45 5.27
CA LYS A 297 -13.28 22.56 5.94
C LYS A 297 -14.27 22.08 7.01
N ASN A 298 -13.90 21.04 7.76
CA ASN A 298 -14.67 20.43 8.85
C ASN A 298 -16.05 19.94 8.40
N SER A 299 -16.19 19.54 7.13
CA SER A 299 -17.42 18.95 6.64
C SER A 299 -17.64 17.57 7.24
N LYS A 300 -18.80 17.37 7.88
CA LYS A 300 -19.19 16.08 8.44
C LYS A 300 -19.43 15.06 7.32
N HIS A 301 -18.64 13.99 7.28
CA HIS A 301 -18.88 12.82 6.44
C HIS A 301 -19.38 11.66 7.30
N ASP A 302 -20.67 11.35 7.19
CA ASP A 302 -21.32 10.31 7.96
C ASP A 302 -21.52 9.05 7.11
N TYR A 303 -20.90 7.95 7.54
CA TYR A 303 -20.93 6.65 6.88
C TYR A 303 -21.92 5.67 7.52
N SER A 304 -22.68 6.10 8.52
CA SER A 304 -23.59 5.26 9.31
C SER A 304 -24.77 4.71 8.50
N ASN A 305 -25.06 5.28 7.33
CA ASN A 305 -26.11 4.80 6.43
C ASN A 305 -25.57 4.00 5.23
N LEU A 306 -24.25 3.82 5.13
CA LEU A 306 -23.65 3.09 4.03
C LEU A 306 -24.02 1.60 4.11
N GLN A 307 -24.49 1.06 3.00
CA GLN A 307 -24.83 -0.36 2.87
C GLN A 307 -23.92 -1.00 1.82
N TYR A 308 -23.05 -1.90 2.27
CA TYR A 308 -22.19 -2.66 1.37
C TYR A 308 -23.04 -3.62 0.52
N PRO A 309 -22.85 -3.66 -0.82
CA PRO A 309 -23.76 -4.37 -1.72
C PRO A 309 -23.57 -5.90 -1.70
N GLN A 310 -22.59 -6.42 -0.96
CA GLN A 310 -22.31 -7.85 -0.83
C GLN A 310 -22.23 -8.27 0.63
N ASP A 311 -22.06 -9.57 0.88
CA ASP A 311 -21.70 -10.03 2.22
C ASP A 311 -20.28 -9.53 2.56
N ILE A 312 -20.16 -8.77 3.65
CA ILE A 312 -18.89 -8.17 4.08
C ILE A 312 -17.83 -9.23 4.43
N ARG A 313 -18.25 -10.47 4.69
CA ARG A 313 -17.36 -11.60 4.94
C ARG A 313 -16.68 -12.12 3.67
N ASN A 314 -17.03 -11.59 2.49
CA ASN A 314 -16.31 -11.85 1.27
C ASN A 314 -14.97 -11.09 1.23
N CYS A 315 -14.05 -11.45 2.13
CA CYS A 315 -12.75 -10.79 2.32
C CYS A 315 -11.94 -10.74 1.01
N VAL A 316 -12.09 -11.77 0.18
CA VAL A 316 -11.40 -11.93 -1.11
C VAL A 316 -11.82 -10.89 -2.16
N ASN A 317 -12.89 -10.11 -1.94
CA ASN A 317 -13.16 -8.97 -2.82
C ASN A 317 -12.10 -7.87 -2.72
N CYS A 318 -11.40 -7.78 -1.59
CA CYS A 318 -10.36 -6.77 -1.36
C CYS A 318 -8.98 -7.40 -1.12
N HIS A 319 -8.95 -8.51 -0.37
CA HIS A 319 -7.74 -9.20 0.06
C HIS A 319 -7.46 -10.42 -0.80
N VAL A 320 -6.50 -10.33 -1.71
CA VAL A 320 -6.32 -11.35 -2.76
C VAL A 320 -4.89 -11.84 -2.72
N GLY A 321 -4.64 -12.85 -1.89
CA GLY A 321 -3.37 -13.56 -1.85
C GLY A 321 -3.51 -14.98 -2.40
N THR A 322 -2.38 -15.62 -2.69
CA THR A 322 -2.36 -16.95 -3.30
C THR A 322 -2.93 -18.04 -2.39
N GLY A 323 -2.90 -17.85 -1.07
CA GLY A 323 -3.45 -18.79 -0.10
C GLY A 323 -4.98 -18.71 0.05
N THR A 324 -5.57 -17.52 -0.17
CA THR A 324 -6.99 -17.27 0.13
C THR A 324 -7.86 -17.01 -1.11
N VAL A 325 -7.30 -16.76 -2.29
CA VAL A 325 -8.06 -16.43 -3.51
C VAL A 325 -8.95 -17.57 -4.03
N GLY A 326 -8.62 -18.82 -3.70
CA GLY A 326 -9.31 -20.00 -4.23
C GLY A 326 -9.24 -20.06 -5.76
N ASP A 327 -10.38 -20.34 -6.41
CA ASP A 327 -10.47 -20.48 -7.88
C ASP A 327 -10.75 -19.15 -8.62
N ARG A 328 -10.81 -18.02 -7.91
CA ARG A 328 -11.09 -16.71 -8.52
C ARG A 328 -9.94 -16.28 -9.45
N LYS A 329 -10.27 -15.85 -10.66
CA LYS A 329 -9.29 -15.40 -11.69
C LYS A 329 -9.53 -13.98 -12.17
N ASP A 330 -10.61 -13.37 -11.70
CA ASP A 330 -11.08 -12.04 -12.06
C ASP A 330 -10.55 -10.95 -11.11
N LEU A 331 -9.70 -11.32 -10.16
CA LEU A 331 -9.12 -10.44 -9.15
C LEU A 331 -7.61 -10.34 -9.32
N VAL A 332 -7.06 -9.19 -8.95
CA VAL A 332 -5.62 -8.93 -8.98
C VAL A 332 -4.99 -9.42 -7.68
N LEU A 333 -4.04 -10.35 -7.79
CA LEU A 333 -3.25 -10.85 -6.67
C LEU A 333 -2.25 -9.80 -6.17
N THR A 334 -2.00 -9.79 -4.88
CA THR A 334 -1.00 -8.96 -4.22
C THR A 334 -0.08 -9.82 -3.35
N SER A 335 1.16 -9.38 -3.12
CA SER A 335 2.16 -10.18 -2.42
C SER A 335 1.89 -10.38 -0.93
N GLN A 336 1.07 -9.52 -0.33
CA GLN A 336 0.63 -9.60 1.07
C GLN A 336 -0.90 -9.70 1.17
N GLY A 337 -1.55 -10.19 0.11
CA GLY A 337 -3.01 -10.32 0.06
C GLY A 337 -3.58 -11.29 1.08
N ASP A 338 -2.79 -12.26 1.58
CA ASP A 338 -3.22 -13.23 2.59
C ASP A 338 -3.11 -12.70 4.04
N ASN A 339 -2.56 -11.50 4.25
CA ASN A 339 -2.32 -10.94 5.59
C ASN A 339 -3.58 -10.86 6.47
N TRP A 340 -4.76 -10.70 5.86
CA TRP A 340 -6.04 -10.64 6.57
C TRP A 340 -6.36 -11.91 7.36
N ALA A 341 -5.90 -13.07 6.88
CA ALA A 341 -6.15 -14.37 7.49
C ALA A 341 -5.03 -14.80 8.44
N GLU A 342 -3.81 -14.33 8.20
CA GLU A 342 -2.60 -14.77 8.91
C GLU A 342 -2.25 -13.91 10.13
N TYR A 343 -2.53 -12.60 10.09
CA TYR A 343 -2.08 -11.65 11.10
C TYR A 343 -3.27 -10.92 11.76
N PRO A 344 -4.03 -11.60 12.64
CA PRO A 344 -5.15 -10.99 13.34
C PRO A 344 -4.66 -9.93 14.33
N THR A 345 -5.25 -8.74 14.27
CA THR A 345 -4.97 -7.63 15.19
C THR A 345 -6.25 -7.09 15.81
N ALA A 346 -6.16 -6.53 17.02
CA ALA A 346 -7.27 -5.88 17.69
C ALA A 346 -7.83 -4.72 16.84
N ALA A 347 -6.96 -3.96 16.17
CA ALA A 347 -7.37 -2.85 15.30
C ALA A 347 -8.20 -3.32 14.09
N ALA A 348 -7.74 -4.35 13.37
CA ALA A 348 -8.45 -4.84 12.18
C ALA A 348 -9.73 -5.63 12.52
N CYS A 349 -9.72 -6.42 13.60
CA CYS A 349 -10.94 -7.12 14.04
C CYS A 349 -11.96 -6.12 14.62
N GLY A 350 -11.47 -5.18 15.42
CA GLY A 350 -12.25 -4.14 16.09
C GLY A 350 -12.87 -3.11 15.15
N SER A 351 -12.45 -3.04 13.90
CA SER A 351 -13.07 -2.17 12.90
C SER A 351 -14.43 -2.68 12.43
N CYS A 352 -14.72 -3.98 12.56
CA CYS A 352 -16.03 -4.57 12.26
C CYS A 352 -16.76 -5.04 13.52
N HIS A 353 -16.01 -5.56 14.50
CA HIS A 353 -16.51 -6.04 15.80
C HIS A 353 -16.32 -4.98 16.89
N ASP A 354 -16.87 -3.79 16.65
CA ASP A 354 -16.58 -2.60 17.45
C ASP A 354 -17.37 -2.51 18.77
N ASP A 355 -18.20 -3.51 19.07
CA ASP A 355 -18.86 -3.72 20.35
C ASP A 355 -18.02 -4.54 21.35
N LYS A 356 -16.83 -5.01 20.96
CA LYS A 356 -15.95 -5.86 21.78
C LYS A 356 -14.67 -5.17 22.24
N LEU A 357 -14.69 -3.84 22.30
CA LEU A 357 -13.50 -3.01 22.53
C LEU A 357 -13.35 -2.53 23.99
N GLY A 358 -14.28 -2.87 24.88
CA GLY A 358 -14.18 -2.52 26.30
C GLY A 358 -13.03 -3.27 26.99
N PRO A 359 -12.54 -2.76 28.14
CA PRO A 359 -11.42 -3.36 28.88
C PRO A 359 -11.74 -4.78 29.40
N ASP A 360 -13.02 -5.09 29.57
CA ASP A 360 -13.51 -6.42 30.00
C ASP A 360 -13.94 -7.30 28.80
N ASP A 361 -13.93 -6.76 27.58
CA ASP A 361 -14.36 -7.48 26.38
C ASP A 361 -13.23 -8.29 25.74
N HIS A 362 -13.60 -9.25 24.88
CA HIS A 362 -12.64 -10.18 24.28
C HIS A 362 -11.51 -9.49 23.50
N ILE A 363 -11.78 -8.44 22.73
CA ILE A 363 -10.73 -7.73 21.96
C ILE A 363 -10.05 -6.69 22.86
N GLY A 364 -10.81 -5.83 23.53
CA GLY A 364 -10.26 -4.74 24.34
C GLY A 364 -9.51 -5.17 25.59
N SER A 365 -9.72 -6.39 26.10
CA SER A 365 -8.96 -6.94 27.23
C SER A 365 -7.57 -7.46 26.86
N LYS A 366 -7.21 -7.52 25.57
CA LYS A 366 -5.89 -8.01 25.15
C LYS A 366 -4.83 -6.92 25.35
N PRO A 367 -3.69 -7.25 25.97
CA PRO A 367 -2.62 -6.27 26.18
C PRO A 367 -1.92 -5.89 24.86
N ASP A 368 -1.89 -6.83 23.90
CA ASP A 368 -1.30 -6.68 22.57
C ASP A 368 -1.87 -7.74 21.61
N ASP A 369 -1.43 -7.72 20.36
CA ASP A 369 -1.89 -8.62 19.29
C ASP A 369 -1.22 -10.01 19.30
N SER A 370 -0.17 -10.23 20.11
CA SER A 370 0.63 -11.46 20.05
C SER A 370 -0.17 -12.72 20.42
N GLY A 371 -1.22 -12.55 21.22
CA GLY A 371 -2.09 -13.64 21.65
C GLY A 371 -3.19 -14.04 20.66
N CYS A 372 -3.48 -13.23 19.64
CA CYS A 372 -4.64 -13.42 18.77
C CYS A 372 -4.56 -14.75 18.00
N ALA A 373 -3.43 -14.99 17.33
CA ALA A 373 -3.20 -16.20 16.52
C ALA A 373 -3.16 -17.49 17.36
N SER A 374 -2.98 -17.44 18.69
CA SER A 374 -3.05 -18.64 19.53
C SER A 374 -4.44 -19.29 19.56
N CYS A 375 -5.48 -18.50 19.28
CA CYS A 375 -6.87 -18.95 19.24
C CYS A 375 -7.45 -18.86 17.83
N HIS A 376 -7.13 -17.79 17.10
CA HIS A 376 -7.67 -17.43 15.78
C HIS A 376 -6.72 -17.85 14.66
N SER A 377 -6.43 -19.15 14.57
CA SER A 377 -5.55 -19.75 13.55
C SER A 377 -6.02 -21.15 13.18
N GLU A 378 -5.43 -21.74 12.14
CA GLU A 378 -5.70 -23.12 11.79
C GLU A 378 -5.36 -24.07 12.96
N GLY A 379 -6.34 -24.88 13.39
CA GLY A 379 -6.20 -25.75 14.57
C GLY A 379 -6.31 -25.02 15.92
N GLY A 380 -6.41 -23.69 15.93
CA GLY A 380 -6.73 -22.91 17.12
C GLY A 380 -8.14 -23.21 17.63
N ARG A 381 -8.35 -23.07 18.95
CA ARG A 381 -9.63 -23.41 19.58
C ARG A 381 -10.84 -22.60 19.07
N ALA A 382 -10.60 -21.41 18.51
CA ALA A 382 -11.63 -20.56 17.93
C ALA A 382 -11.77 -20.75 16.41
N GLY A 383 -10.92 -21.60 15.80
CA GLY A 383 -10.80 -21.74 14.36
C GLY A 383 -9.95 -20.64 13.71
N SER A 384 -9.68 -20.78 12.43
CA SER A 384 -8.97 -19.74 11.67
C SER A 384 -9.87 -18.53 11.43
N VAL A 385 -9.25 -17.37 11.15
CA VAL A 385 -9.98 -16.18 10.70
C VAL A 385 -10.76 -16.49 9.43
N GLN A 386 -10.13 -17.18 8.47
CA GLN A 386 -10.77 -17.55 7.22
C GLN A 386 -12.00 -18.44 7.43
N ASP A 387 -11.90 -19.48 8.27
CA ASP A 387 -13.02 -20.38 8.56
C ASP A 387 -14.18 -19.66 9.24
N SER A 388 -13.87 -18.74 10.15
CA SER A 388 -14.87 -17.96 10.88
C SER A 388 -15.64 -16.99 9.97
N HIS A 389 -15.05 -16.59 8.84
CA HIS A 389 -15.64 -15.68 7.86
C HIS A 389 -16.24 -16.39 6.65
N ARG A 390 -16.43 -17.72 6.71
CA ARG A 390 -17.05 -18.46 5.60
C ARG A 390 -18.49 -18.02 5.32
N MET A 391 -18.82 -17.96 4.04
CA MET A 391 -20.15 -17.63 3.53
C MET A 391 -20.94 -18.91 3.25
N LEU A 392 -21.30 -19.64 4.31
CA LEU A 392 -21.89 -20.99 4.22
C LEU A 392 -23.13 -21.09 3.30
N VAL A 393 -23.93 -20.02 3.21
CA VAL A 393 -25.10 -19.99 2.31
C VAL A 393 -24.67 -19.97 0.84
N GLN A 394 -23.63 -19.19 0.50
CA GLN A 394 -23.08 -19.15 -0.85
C GLN A 394 -22.42 -20.48 -1.22
N GLU A 395 -21.61 -21.04 -0.32
CA GLU A 395 -20.98 -22.35 -0.52
C GLU A 395 -22.03 -23.44 -0.74
N ALA A 396 -23.13 -23.43 0.04
CA ALA A 396 -24.23 -24.36 -0.13
C ALA A 396 -24.95 -24.19 -1.48
N ARG A 397 -25.11 -22.93 -1.96
CA ARG A 397 -25.70 -22.63 -3.27
C ARG A 397 -24.81 -23.19 -4.40
N GLU A 398 -23.51 -22.92 -4.36
CA GLU A 398 -22.56 -23.39 -5.37
C GLU A 398 -22.49 -24.92 -5.41
N ALA A 399 -22.49 -25.58 -4.24
CA ALA A 399 -22.53 -27.03 -4.15
C ALA A 399 -23.85 -27.66 -4.65
N PHE A 400 -24.95 -26.91 -4.62
CA PHE A 400 -26.22 -27.33 -5.21
C PHE A 400 -26.22 -27.14 -6.74
N GLU A 401 -25.69 -26.03 -7.24
CA GLU A 401 -25.59 -25.75 -8.69
C GLU A 401 -24.60 -26.67 -9.41
N ALA A 402 -23.58 -27.17 -8.72
CA ALA A 402 -22.60 -28.11 -9.26
C ALA A 402 -23.11 -29.56 -9.37
N LYS A 403 -24.33 -29.85 -8.90
CA LYS A 403 -25.01 -31.16 -9.01
C LYS A 403 -26.09 -31.12 -10.08
#